data_AF-A0A543PWV1-F1
#
_entry.id   AF-A0A543PWV1-F1
#
_cell.length_a   1.000
_cell.length_b   1.000
_cell.length_c   1.000
_cell.angle_alpha   90.00
_cell.angle_beta   90.00
_cell.angle_gamma   90.00
#
_symmetry.space_group_name_H-M   'P 1'
#
loop_
_entity.id
_entity.type
_entity.pdbx_description
1 polymer ?
#
loop_
_entity_poly.entity_id
_entity_poly.type
_entity_poly.pdbx_seq_one_letter_code
_entity_poly.pdbx_strand_id
1 'polypeptide(L)'
;MSGFSPTGATSAGLDPTKRVNYRLGLVLGEDEFRQDQFHLRERDQYAVRALHGYGTVSGLGVRYDAGEQRLHVQPGVAVDPAGHLICVPAEYCGSLKDWVDAQLASDGVSGGSPTDQSVYVVLCWTECETDQVPIPASSCLSAEDSKAASRVKDSFELKLTLVPPPIVGEMAASSGGDGLEVLVDELHGLLDVAVSSPPAATGVAELLREWAVERRPEVAQGKPCLSEPDAPCLLLARVDVALSPEGDGLRIDSAVVDDSERPILVSTRLLQEAMFAVAADEAVPVHHHALADLGDVDLSTPPQADQALVFDGAHWVAGAVPGGGLGAAGGDLRGTYPDPSIDRLQNIPLSAANPLERDTLMLRNGTWESFLPVVLPLATVQLFQDLVYAVWFNLDAPDNQVDVDPDTVMDGLSVARETEAGPSFLRRIGPVSVKPAARNVVLVEVRESAPLVRFTFDLTLLKLTQGGVVQDWADKIGAWFSGQGQNRGLVTQFVLRPDKLG
;
A
#
# COMPACT_ATOMS: atom_id res chain seq x y z
N MET A 1 5.10 62.63 -4.89
CA MET A 1 4.17 61.50 -4.72
C MET A 1 4.97 60.23 -4.90
N SER A 2 5.07 59.43 -3.83
CA SER A 2 5.79 58.15 -3.79
C SER A 2 5.09 57.15 -4.71
N GLY A 3 5.80 56.65 -5.73
CA GLY A 3 5.33 55.56 -6.56
C GLY A 3 5.39 54.26 -5.76
N PHE A 4 4.27 53.55 -5.70
CA PHE A 4 4.24 52.18 -5.23
C PHE A 4 4.96 51.31 -6.28
N SER A 5 6.14 50.80 -5.93
CA SER A 5 6.71 49.65 -6.63
C SER A 5 6.01 48.40 -6.09
N PRO A 6 5.55 47.46 -6.93
CA PRO A 6 5.26 46.13 -6.45
C PRO A 6 6.60 45.53 -6.04
N THR A 7 6.85 45.50 -4.74
CA THR A 7 7.87 44.63 -4.16
C THR A 7 7.41 43.22 -4.53
N GLY A 8 8.22 42.49 -5.32
CA GLY A 8 7.99 41.07 -5.54
C GLY A 8 7.72 40.44 -4.19
N ALA A 9 6.63 39.66 -4.09
CA ALA A 9 6.19 39.09 -2.85
C ALA A 9 7.32 38.24 -2.26
N THR A 10 8.08 38.85 -1.34
CA THR A 10 8.65 38.14 -0.21
C THR A 10 7.56 37.24 0.36
N SER A 11 7.94 36.07 0.84
CA SER A 11 7.14 35.07 1.59
C SER A 11 6.32 35.60 2.79
N ALA A 12 6.11 36.91 2.89
CA ALA A 12 5.32 37.64 3.85
C ALA A 12 3.84 37.21 3.80
N GLY A 13 3.55 36.04 4.37
CA GLY A 13 2.19 35.53 4.56
C GLY A 13 2.10 34.00 4.60
N LEU A 14 3.01 33.28 3.91
CA LEU A 14 2.98 31.83 3.84
C LEU A 14 3.78 31.22 4.99
N ASP A 15 3.21 30.22 5.65
CA ASP A 15 3.80 29.55 6.82
C ASP A 15 4.11 28.08 6.47
N PRO A 16 5.37 27.64 6.51
CA PRO A 16 5.75 26.28 6.10
C PRO A 16 5.16 25.21 7.04
N THR A 17 4.72 25.59 8.25
CA THR A 17 4.15 24.68 9.25
C THR A 17 2.63 24.54 9.14
N LYS A 18 1.97 25.33 8.28
CA LYS A 18 0.52 25.35 8.13
C LYS A 18 0.10 24.82 6.77
N ARG A 19 -0.83 23.87 6.75
CA ARG A 19 -1.59 23.48 5.55
C ARG A 19 -3.01 24.01 5.59
N VAL A 20 -3.66 24.11 4.44
CA VAL A 20 -5.05 24.53 4.37
C VAL A 20 -5.95 23.44 4.97
N ASN A 21 -6.86 23.84 5.85
CA ASN A 21 -7.88 22.95 6.39
C ASN A 21 -9.19 23.13 5.62
N TYR A 22 -9.35 22.38 4.54
CA TYR A 22 -10.54 22.45 3.69
C TYR A 22 -11.81 22.12 4.46
N ARG A 23 -12.76 23.06 4.48
CA ARG A 23 -14.07 22.90 5.12
C ARG A 23 -15.20 23.31 4.19
N LEU A 24 -16.38 22.72 4.40
CA LEU A 24 -17.58 23.12 3.69
C LEU A 24 -17.87 24.61 3.97
N GLY A 25 -18.01 25.40 2.89
CA GLY A 25 -18.24 26.84 2.97
C GLY A 25 -16.97 27.71 3.00
N LEU A 26 -15.78 27.11 2.99
CA LEU A 26 -14.54 27.87 2.82
C LEU A 26 -14.44 28.40 1.38
N VAL A 27 -14.23 29.71 1.23
CA VAL A 27 -13.96 30.33 -0.06
C VAL A 27 -12.50 30.06 -0.40
N LEU A 28 -12.23 29.50 -1.58
CA LEU A 28 -10.88 29.21 -2.04
C LEU A 28 -10.40 30.33 -2.96
N GLY A 29 -9.37 31.04 -2.53
CA GLY A 29 -8.63 32.01 -3.32
C GLY A 29 -7.22 31.53 -3.64
N GLU A 30 -6.46 32.40 -4.29
CA GLU A 30 -5.05 32.19 -4.61
C GLU A 30 -4.21 31.89 -3.36
N ASP A 31 -4.48 32.59 -2.26
CA ASP A 31 -3.73 32.46 -1.01
C ASP A 31 -3.82 31.04 -0.43
N GLU A 32 -5.00 30.40 -0.43
CA GLU A 32 -5.14 29.01 0.03
C GLU A 32 -4.33 28.04 -0.83
N PHE A 33 -4.36 28.17 -2.16
CA PHE A 33 -3.59 27.28 -3.03
C PHE A 33 -2.08 27.49 -2.88
N ARG A 34 -1.63 28.74 -2.77
CA ARG A 34 -0.22 29.07 -2.52
C ARG A 34 0.24 28.51 -1.17
N GLN A 35 -0.56 28.63 -0.11
CA GLN A 35 -0.25 28.11 1.22
C GLN A 35 -0.18 26.57 1.25
N ASP A 36 -1.10 25.88 0.57
CA ASP A 36 -1.09 24.41 0.54
C ASP A 36 0.12 23.87 -0.26
N GLN A 37 0.42 24.47 -1.41
CA GLN A 37 1.60 24.13 -2.21
C GLN A 37 2.90 24.39 -1.43
N PHE A 38 3.00 25.55 -0.78
CA PHE A 38 4.16 25.93 0.01
C PHE A 38 4.41 24.94 1.15
N HIS A 39 3.38 24.56 1.92
CA HIS A 39 3.54 23.57 2.99
C HIS A 39 4.11 22.23 2.49
N LEU A 40 3.57 21.72 1.37
CA LEU A 40 4.03 20.44 0.82
C LEU A 40 5.48 20.53 0.35
N ARG A 41 5.82 21.60 -0.39
CA ARG A 41 7.17 21.83 -0.89
C ARG A 41 8.19 21.94 0.25
N GLU A 42 7.89 22.76 1.25
CA GLU A 42 8.77 22.99 2.40
C GLU A 42 8.91 21.74 3.28
N ARG A 43 7.84 20.95 3.44
CA ARG A 43 7.90 19.68 4.17
C ARG A 43 8.81 18.68 3.47
N ASP A 44 8.72 18.59 2.15
CA ASP A 44 9.52 17.65 1.36
C ASP A 44 11.00 18.08 1.34
N GLN A 45 11.29 19.37 1.17
CA GLN A 45 12.65 19.94 1.30
C GLN A 45 13.24 19.70 2.69
N TYR A 46 12.44 19.92 3.75
CA TYR A 46 12.85 19.65 5.13
C TYR A 46 13.18 18.17 5.33
N ALA A 47 12.36 17.26 4.82
CA ALA A 47 12.60 15.82 4.93
C ALA A 47 13.91 15.41 4.25
N VAL A 48 14.17 15.93 3.04
CA VAL A 48 15.42 15.67 2.32
C VAL A 48 16.62 16.19 3.11
N ARG A 49 16.61 17.47 3.52
CA ARG A 49 17.71 18.08 4.28
C ARG A 49 17.94 17.38 5.62
N ALA A 50 16.89 17.02 6.33
CA ALA A 50 16.97 16.43 7.67
C ALA A 50 17.34 14.94 7.69
N LEU A 51 17.08 14.19 6.63
CA LEU A 51 17.33 12.74 6.60
C LEU A 51 18.51 12.35 5.70
N HIS A 52 18.76 13.14 4.66
CA HIS A 52 19.72 12.80 3.61
C HIS A 52 20.85 13.84 3.51
N GLY A 53 20.57 15.10 3.80
CA GLY A 53 21.54 16.18 3.63
C GLY A 53 21.49 16.72 2.21
N TYR A 54 22.64 17.08 1.65
CA TYR A 54 22.75 17.71 0.33
C TYR A 54 24.01 17.22 -0.40
N GLY A 55 24.05 17.40 -1.72
CA GLY A 55 25.18 16.99 -2.55
C GLY A 55 24.79 16.56 -3.95
N THR A 56 25.81 16.18 -4.72
CA THR A 56 25.63 15.55 -6.04
C THR A 56 25.14 14.13 -5.86
N VAL A 57 24.00 13.80 -6.48
CA VAL A 57 23.37 12.47 -6.44
C VAL A 57 23.88 11.59 -7.58
N SER A 58 24.00 12.17 -8.78
CA SER A 58 24.51 11.47 -9.96
C SER A 58 24.99 12.46 -11.02
N GLY A 59 26.07 12.16 -11.74
CA GLY A 59 26.55 12.98 -12.85
C GLY A 59 27.20 14.29 -12.40
N LEU A 60 26.87 15.40 -13.08
CA LEU A 60 27.38 16.76 -12.79
C LEU A 60 28.91 16.88 -12.79
N GLY A 61 29.61 16.01 -13.51
CA GLY A 61 31.05 16.10 -13.68
C GLY A 61 31.44 17.40 -14.39
N VAL A 62 32.42 18.13 -13.84
CA VAL A 62 32.99 19.34 -14.45
C VAL A 62 34.25 18.95 -15.23
N ARG A 63 34.38 19.42 -16.46
CA ARG A 63 35.57 19.24 -17.29
C ARG A 63 35.99 20.57 -17.90
N TYR A 64 37.29 20.75 -18.09
CA TYR A 64 37.83 21.89 -18.81
C TYR A 64 38.38 21.46 -20.16
N ASP A 65 37.91 22.10 -21.23
CA ASP A 65 38.50 21.98 -22.57
C ASP A 65 39.47 23.15 -22.78
N ALA A 66 40.76 22.84 -22.82
CA ALA A 66 41.82 23.83 -23.03
C ALA A 66 41.86 24.39 -24.47
N GLY A 67 41.35 23.64 -25.46
CA GLY A 67 41.30 24.07 -26.85
C GLY A 67 40.22 25.13 -27.09
N GLU A 68 39.07 25.00 -26.41
CA GLU A 68 37.98 25.97 -26.46
C GLU A 68 37.99 26.99 -25.31
N GLN A 69 38.83 26.77 -24.30
CA GLN A 69 38.84 27.50 -23.02
C GLN A 69 37.46 27.52 -22.32
N ARG A 70 36.78 26.37 -22.35
CA ARG A 70 35.41 26.22 -21.85
C ARG A 70 35.32 25.18 -20.74
N LEU A 71 34.46 25.49 -19.76
CA LEU A 71 34.02 24.53 -18.75
C LEU A 71 32.76 23.83 -19.22
N HIS A 72 32.73 22.51 -19.09
CA HIS A 72 31.59 21.65 -19.42
C HIS A 72 31.07 21.01 -18.14
N VAL A 73 29.79 21.21 -17.85
CA VAL A 73 29.08 20.55 -16.75
C VAL A 73 28.17 19.48 -17.35
N GLN A 74 28.44 18.22 -17.02
CA GLN A 74 27.66 17.07 -17.51
C GLN A 74 26.24 17.06 -16.93
N PRO A 75 25.27 16.40 -17.62
CA PRO A 75 23.95 16.15 -17.05
C PRO A 75 24.02 15.44 -15.69
N GLY A 76 23.03 15.65 -14.85
CA GLY A 76 22.98 14.99 -13.55
C GLY A 76 21.91 15.54 -12.61
N VAL A 77 21.95 15.04 -11.38
CA VAL A 77 20.99 15.35 -10.31
C VAL A 77 21.76 15.72 -9.06
N ALA A 78 21.29 16.75 -8.37
CA ALA A 78 21.80 17.24 -7.10
C ALA A 78 20.68 17.57 -6.13
N VAL A 79 21.03 17.63 -4.85
CA VAL A 79 20.23 18.27 -3.81
C VAL A 79 21.05 19.43 -3.26
N ASP A 80 20.44 20.61 -3.18
CA ASP A 80 21.09 21.78 -2.62
C ASP A 80 21.00 21.82 -1.08
N PRO A 81 21.77 22.68 -0.38
CA PRO A 81 21.71 22.81 1.08
C PRO A 81 20.32 23.11 1.67
N ALA A 82 19.42 23.73 0.91
CA ALA A 82 18.05 23.99 1.36
C ALA A 82 17.13 22.75 1.19
N GLY A 83 17.56 21.74 0.44
CA GLY A 83 16.81 20.50 0.19
C GLY A 83 16.08 20.50 -1.16
N HIS A 84 16.38 21.45 -2.05
CA HIS A 84 15.82 21.46 -3.40
C HIS A 84 16.48 20.40 -4.27
N LEU A 85 15.66 19.61 -4.97
CA LEU A 85 16.14 18.69 -5.99
C LEU A 85 16.40 19.45 -7.30
N ILE A 86 17.62 19.38 -7.81
CA ILE A 86 18.04 20.03 -9.05
C ILE A 86 18.34 18.97 -10.09
N CYS A 87 17.65 19.03 -11.23
CA CYS A 87 17.92 18.17 -12.39
C CYS A 87 18.51 18.99 -13.53
N VAL A 88 19.74 18.66 -13.92
CA VAL A 88 20.45 19.24 -15.07
C VAL A 88 20.30 18.27 -16.24
N PRO A 89 19.43 18.55 -17.23
CA PRO A 89 18.99 17.54 -18.19
C PRO A 89 19.96 17.30 -19.36
N ALA A 90 20.90 18.21 -19.57
CA ALA A 90 21.84 18.20 -20.70
C ALA A 90 23.20 18.76 -20.26
N GLU A 91 24.21 18.61 -21.11
CA GLU A 91 25.51 19.26 -20.89
C GLU A 91 25.37 20.77 -21.08
N TYR A 92 25.99 21.55 -20.19
CA TYR A 92 26.07 23.01 -20.30
C TYR A 92 27.53 23.44 -20.37
N CYS A 93 27.83 24.39 -21.26
CA CYS A 93 29.17 24.89 -21.48
C CYS A 93 29.24 26.40 -21.17
N GLY A 94 30.30 26.83 -20.48
CA GLY A 94 30.58 28.24 -20.18
C GLY A 94 32.00 28.63 -20.55
N SER A 95 32.18 29.81 -21.14
CA SER A 95 33.51 30.36 -21.47
C SER A 95 34.21 30.83 -20.20
N LEU A 96 35.32 30.19 -19.85
CA LEU A 96 36.13 30.61 -18.70
C LEU A 96 36.85 31.92 -19.02
N LYS A 97 37.29 32.09 -20.28
CA LYS A 97 37.97 33.29 -20.74
C LYS A 97 37.07 34.52 -20.65
N ASP A 98 35.85 34.45 -21.20
CA ASP A 98 34.92 35.59 -21.18
C ASP A 98 34.55 35.98 -19.74
N TRP A 99 34.44 34.98 -18.85
CA TRP A 99 34.17 35.24 -17.44
C TRP A 99 35.34 35.93 -16.73
N VAL A 100 36.59 35.46 -16.93
CA VAL A 100 37.79 36.09 -16.37
C VAL A 100 37.93 37.54 -16.87
N ASP A 101 37.71 37.78 -18.17
CA ASP A 101 37.77 39.12 -18.75
C ASP A 101 36.69 40.06 -18.15
N ALA A 102 35.47 39.55 -17.95
CA ALA A 102 34.39 40.31 -17.33
C ALA A 102 34.69 40.66 -15.87
N GLN A 103 35.33 39.75 -15.13
CA GLN A 103 35.68 39.97 -13.73
C GLN A 103 36.77 41.05 -13.56
N LEU A 104 37.72 41.12 -14.50
CA LEU A 104 38.73 42.19 -14.55
C LEU A 104 38.11 43.57 -14.79
N ALA A 105 37.06 43.62 -15.61
CA ALA A 105 36.33 44.86 -15.88
C ALA A 105 35.55 45.36 -14.65
N SER A 106 35.08 44.46 -13.78
CA SER A 106 34.34 44.83 -12.57
C SER A 106 35.23 45.24 -11.39
N ASP A 107 36.43 44.69 -11.25
CA ASP A 107 37.27 44.91 -10.05
C ASP A 107 38.21 46.13 -10.14
N GLY A 108 38.27 46.85 -11.26
CA GLY A 108 39.06 48.09 -11.37
C GLY A 108 40.53 47.93 -10.93
N VAL A 109 41.10 46.73 -11.13
CA VAL A 109 42.40 46.34 -10.57
C VAL A 109 43.51 47.16 -11.19
N SER A 110 43.87 48.23 -10.48
CA SER A 110 45.06 49.01 -10.71
C SER A 110 46.26 48.25 -10.09
N GLY A 111 46.98 47.47 -10.89
CA GLY A 111 48.41 47.20 -10.66
C GLY A 111 48.82 46.02 -9.76
N GLY A 112 47.98 45.01 -9.54
CA GLY A 112 48.43 43.70 -9.03
C GLY A 112 48.93 42.81 -10.17
N SER A 113 50.04 42.07 -9.99
CA SER A 113 50.39 40.99 -10.94
C SER A 113 49.25 39.97 -11.00
N PRO A 114 49.01 39.32 -12.16
CA PRO A 114 48.05 38.23 -12.23
C PRO A 114 48.57 37.11 -11.31
N THR A 115 47.85 36.88 -10.23
CA THR A 115 48.07 35.70 -9.39
C THR A 115 47.13 34.60 -9.86
N ASP A 116 47.58 33.36 -9.75
CA ASP A 116 46.72 32.19 -9.93
C ASP A 116 45.44 32.38 -9.12
N GLN A 117 44.29 32.10 -9.75
CA GLN A 117 42.98 32.38 -9.20
C GLN A 117 42.19 31.07 -9.06
N SER A 118 41.67 30.82 -7.86
CA SER A 118 40.67 29.78 -7.66
C SER A 118 39.29 30.32 -8.02
N VAL A 119 38.61 29.61 -8.92
CA VAL A 119 37.24 29.87 -9.38
C VAL A 119 36.37 28.69 -9.01
N TYR A 120 35.19 28.92 -8.46
CA TYR A 120 34.29 27.86 -8.01
C TYR A 120 33.12 27.75 -8.96
N VAL A 121 32.86 26.53 -9.45
CA VAL A 121 31.67 26.18 -10.23
C VAL A 121 30.58 25.79 -9.25
N VAL A 122 29.50 26.57 -9.19
CA VAL A 122 28.39 26.34 -8.26
C VAL A 122 27.06 26.18 -8.99
N LEU A 123 26.21 25.31 -8.46
CA LEU A 123 24.86 25.01 -8.95
C LEU A 123 23.83 25.51 -7.94
N CYS A 124 22.97 26.43 -8.35
CA CYS A 124 21.94 27.01 -7.50
C CYS A 124 20.55 26.64 -8.04
N TRP A 125 19.60 26.28 -7.16
CA TRP A 125 18.20 26.15 -7.56
C TRP A 125 17.59 27.53 -7.82
N THR A 126 16.65 27.60 -8.75
CA THR A 126 15.85 28.81 -9.00
C THR A 126 14.50 28.42 -9.60
N GLU A 127 13.55 29.35 -9.60
CA GLU A 127 12.26 29.17 -10.27
C GLU A 127 12.22 30.00 -11.55
N CYS A 128 11.59 29.45 -12.57
CA CYS A 128 11.31 30.15 -13.81
C CYS A 128 9.81 30.14 -14.07
N GLU A 129 9.24 31.32 -14.25
CA GLU A 129 7.87 31.50 -14.73
C GLU A 129 7.78 31.13 -16.22
N THR A 130 6.89 30.19 -16.56
CA THR A 130 6.73 29.67 -17.92
C THR A 130 5.27 29.73 -18.38
N ASP A 131 5.06 29.45 -19.67
CA ASP A 131 3.73 29.30 -20.27
C ASP A 131 2.84 30.54 -20.11
N GLN A 132 3.23 31.63 -20.78
CA GLN A 132 2.48 32.89 -20.78
C GLN A 132 1.06 32.69 -21.34
N VAL A 133 0.05 33.01 -20.54
CA VAL A 133 -1.37 32.95 -20.93
C VAL A 133 -2.02 34.33 -20.83
N PRO A 134 -2.99 34.65 -21.69
CA PRO A 134 -3.76 35.88 -21.56
C PRO A 134 -4.54 35.89 -20.24
N ILE A 135 -4.44 36.99 -19.50
CA ILE A 135 -5.26 37.26 -18.32
C ILE A 135 -6.18 38.45 -18.57
N PRO A 136 -7.37 38.51 -17.94
CA PRO A 136 -8.25 39.67 -18.05
C PRO A 136 -7.56 40.91 -17.48
N ALA A 137 -7.06 41.78 -18.36
CA ALA A 137 -6.50 43.05 -17.97
C ALA A 137 -7.60 44.04 -17.58
N SER A 138 -7.35 44.85 -16.54
CA SER A 138 -8.15 46.05 -16.31
C SER A 138 -8.01 46.98 -17.52
N SER A 139 -9.11 47.64 -17.91
CA SER A 139 -9.15 48.55 -19.07
C SER A 139 -8.02 49.58 -18.97
N CYS A 140 -7.08 49.53 -19.92
CA CYS A 140 -5.92 50.42 -20.15
C CYS A 140 -4.50 49.77 -20.08
N LEU A 141 -4.36 48.45 -20.03
CA LEU A 141 -3.05 47.78 -20.16
C LEU A 141 -2.73 47.37 -21.61
N SER A 142 -1.44 47.27 -21.94
CA SER A 142 -0.98 46.82 -23.26
C SER A 142 -1.23 45.31 -23.44
N ALA A 143 -1.14 44.82 -24.69
CA ALA A 143 -1.32 43.39 -24.99
C ALA A 143 -0.23 42.50 -24.34
N GLU A 144 0.95 43.07 -24.06
CA GLU A 144 2.02 42.37 -23.32
C GLU A 144 1.76 42.38 -21.81
N ASP A 145 1.20 43.47 -21.27
CA ASP A 145 0.76 43.56 -19.86
C ASP A 145 -0.54 42.77 -19.58
N SER A 146 -1.11 42.13 -20.61
CA SER A 146 -2.32 41.29 -20.53
C SER A 146 -1.98 39.79 -20.53
N LYS A 147 -0.72 39.44 -20.27
CA LYS A 147 -0.26 38.05 -20.14
C LYS A 147 0.36 37.85 -18.76
N ALA A 148 0.18 36.65 -18.22
CA ALA A 148 0.90 36.20 -17.03
C ALA A 148 1.34 34.75 -17.22
N ALA A 149 2.39 34.35 -16.52
CA ALA A 149 2.84 32.97 -16.50
C ALA A 149 1.78 32.07 -15.85
N SER A 150 1.43 30.98 -16.52
CA SER A 150 0.49 29.99 -15.98
C SER A 150 1.18 28.89 -15.19
N ARG A 151 2.52 28.77 -15.30
CA ARG A 151 3.31 27.72 -14.67
C ARG A 151 4.57 28.30 -14.04
N VAL A 152 4.99 27.67 -12.95
CA VAL A 152 6.32 27.86 -12.36
C VAL A 152 7.06 26.54 -12.54
N LYS A 153 8.27 26.62 -13.11
CA LYS A 153 9.12 25.48 -13.38
C LYS A 153 10.34 25.53 -12.48
N ASP A 154 10.62 24.41 -11.80
CA ASP A 154 11.92 24.20 -11.15
C ASP A 154 13.04 24.32 -12.19
N SER A 155 14.00 25.17 -11.88
CA SER A 155 15.11 25.51 -12.76
C SER A 155 16.40 25.57 -11.94
N PHE A 156 17.50 25.92 -12.60
CA PHE A 156 18.79 26.06 -11.96
C PHE A 156 19.61 27.14 -12.64
N GLU A 157 20.65 27.57 -11.93
CA GLU A 157 21.66 28.50 -12.43
C GLU A 157 23.05 27.92 -12.14
N LEU A 158 23.90 27.88 -13.17
CA LEU A 158 25.31 27.55 -13.05
C LEU A 158 26.10 28.85 -13.01
N LYS A 159 26.89 29.03 -11.95
CA LYS A 159 27.69 30.24 -11.73
C LYS A 159 29.15 29.90 -11.54
N LEU A 160 29.98 30.86 -11.92
CA LEU A 160 31.38 30.93 -11.52
C LEU A 160 31.51 32.02 -10.46
N THR A 161 32.12 31.67 -9.31
CA THR A 161 32.34 32.60 -8.20
C THR A 161 33.80 32.59 -7.78
N LEU A 162 34.29 33.69 -7.23
CA LEU A 162 35.63 33.78 -6.63
C LEU A 162 35.66 33.31 -5.17
N VAL A 163 34.49 33.29 -4.53
CA VAL A 163 34.30 32.87 -3.14
C VAL A 163 33.65 31.49 -3.15
N PRO A 164 34.18 30.50 -2.40
CA PRO A 164 33.53 29.21 -2.28
C PRO A 164 32.16 29.36 -1.60
N PRO A 165 31.16 28.53 -1.97
CA PRO A 165 29.91 28.50 -1.23
C PRO A 165 30.19 28.06 0.22
N PRO A 166 29.43 28.56 1.21
CA PRO A 166 29.61 28.15 2.59
C PRO A 166 29.36 26.63 2.71
N ILE A 167 30.18 25.97 3.53
CA ILE A 167 29.91 24.58 3.91
C ILE A 167 28.70 24.63 4.86
N VAL A 168 27.65 23.89 4.51
CA VAL A 168 26.42 23.82 5.28
C VAL A 168 26.28 22.41 5.84
N GLY A 169 25.51 22.23 6.90
CA GLY A 169 25.18 20.91 7.44
C GLY A 169 25.84 20.63 8.78
N GLU A 170 25.60 19.43 9.30
CA GLU A 170 25.86 19.12 10.71
C GLU A 170 27.37 19.11 11.07
N MET A 171 28.22 18.86 10.07
CA MET A 171 29.69 18.94 10.16
C MET A 171 30.24 20.37 10.06
N ALA A 172 29.51 21.32 9.48
CA ALA A 172 29.97 22.70 9.36
C ALA A 172 29.93 23.45 10.71
N ALA A 173 29.00 23.04 11.59
CA ALA A 173 28.80 23.63 12.92
C ALA A 173 29.83 23.14 13.95
N SER A 174 30.70 22.18 13.62
CA SER A 174 31.57 21.48 14.57
C SER A 174 32.89 22.17 14.88
N SER A 175 33.09 23.42 14.46
CA SER A 175 34.33 24.18 14.64
C SER A 175 34.69 24.50 16.13
N GLY A 176 34.07 23.83 17.10
CA GLY A 176 34.41 23.95 18.52
C GLY A 176 33.85 22.87 19.47
N GLY A 177 33.46 21.68 18.97
CA GLY A 177 32.83 20.64 19.80
C GLY A 177 33.56 19.29 19.74
N ASP A 178 34.24 18.94 20.84
CA ASP A 178 35.01 17.69 21.09
C ASP A 178 34.22 16.40 20.77
N GLY A 179 32.88 16.45 20.78
CA GLY A 179 32.02 15.28 20.53
C GLY A 179 31.95 14.82 19.08
N LEU A 180 31.71 15.72 18.11
CA LEU A 180 31.51 15.28 16.72
C LEU A 180 32.78 14.68 16.12
N GLU A 181 33.93 15.24 16.50
CA GLU A 181 35.24 14.70 16.13
C GLU A 181 35.41 13.25 16.64
N VAL A 182 35.04 12.96 17.89
CA VAL A 182 35.06 11.60 18.45
C VAL A 182 34.13 10.64 17.68
N LEU A 183 32.91 11.07 17.33
CA LEU A 183 31.97 10.25 16.58
C LEU A 183 32.48 9.96 15.16
N VAL A 184 33.07 10.96 14.52
CA VAL A 184 33.66 10.86 13.18
C VAL A 184 34.89 9.96 13.21
N ASP A 185 35.74 10.08 14.22
CA ASP A 185 36.91 9.22 14.42
C ASP A 185 36.50 7.77 14.73
N GLU A 186 35.45 7.54 15.51
CA GLU A 186 34.91 6.19 15.75
C GLU A 186 34.25 5.60 14.50
N LEU A 187 33.54 6.40 13.70
CA LEU A 187 32.97 5.98 12.41
C LEU A 187 34.07 5.70 11.37
N HIS A 188 35.12 6.51 11.32
CA HIS A 188 36.30 6.23 10.51
C HIS A 188 37.01 4.96 11.00
N GLY A 189 37.14 4.76 12.31
CA GLY A 189 37.70 3.54 12.89
C GLY A 189 36.84 2.29 12.63
N LEU A 190 35.53 2.43 12.47
CA LEU A 190 34.62 1.36 12.03
C LEU A 190 34.76 1.02 10.55
N LEU A 191 35.13 2.00 9.71
CA LEU A 191 35.36 1.85 8.27
C LEU A 191 36.79 1.41 7.93
N ASP A 192 37.74 1.63 8.84
CA ASP A 192 39.10 1.10 8.76
C ASP A 192 39.07 -0.40 9.12
N VAL A 193 38.89 -1.26 8.11
CA VAL A 193 38.90 -2.74 8.16
C VAL A 193 40.27 -3.32 8.61
N ALA A 194 41.13 -2.52 9.23
CA ALA A 194 42.46 -2.91 9.72
C ALA A 194 42.56 -3.02 11.26
N VAL A 195 41.48 -2.81 12.01
CA VAL A 195 41.48 -3.02 13.47
C VAL A 195 40.95 -4.42 13.79
N SER A 196 41.80 -5.25 14.40
CA SER A 196 41.60 -6.68 14.68
C SER A 196 40.50 -7.03 15.69
N SER A 197 39.52 -6.15 15.92
CA SER A 197 38.36 -6.41 16.77
C SER A 197 37.23 -5.44 16.40
N PRO A 198 36.07 -5.91 15.92
CA PRO A 198 34.92 -5.04 15.70
C PRO A 198 34.46 -4.41 17.03
N PRO A 199 34.12 -3.11 17.06
CA PRO A 199 33.47 -2.51 18.22
C PRO A 199 32.21 -3.30 18.57
N ALA A 200 31.94 -3.52 19.87
CA ALA A 200 30.71 -4.17 20.28
C ALA A 200 29.52 -3.39 19.68
N ALA A 201 28.61 -4.07 18.97
CA ALA A 201 27.45 -3.45 18.30
C ALA A 201 26.58 -2.56 19.22
N THR A 202 26.70 -2.75 20.53
CA THR A 202 26.09 -1.92 21.58
C THR A 202 26.63 -0.48 21.57
N GLY A 203 27.91 -0.26 21.27
CA GLY A 203 28.54 1.07 21.27
C GLY A 203 28.05 1.97 20.13
N VAL A 204 27.95 1.46 18.90
CA VAL A 204 27.49 2.26 17.75
C VAL A 204 26.05 2.72 17.91
N ALA A 205 25.17 1.87 18.44
CA ALA A 205 23.78 2.22 18.70
C ALA A 205 23.64 3.27 19.82
N GLU A 206 24.54 3.24 20.82
CA GLU A 206 24.60 4.24 21.89
C GLU A 206 25.11 5.59 21.39
N LEU A 207 26.14 5.58 20.54
CA LEU A 207 26.71 6.77 19.89
C LEU A 207 25.71 7.45 18.93
N LEU A 208 25.02 6.67 18.09
CA LEU A 208 23.97 7.19 17.22
C LEU A 208 22.78 7.75 18.01
N ARG A 209 22.47 7.16 19.17
CA ARG A 209 21.44 7.68 20.07
C ARG A 209 21.88 8.98 20.73
N GLU A 210 23.09 9.05 21.27
CA GLU A 210 23.65 10.27 21.85
C GLU A 210 23.70 11.39 20.80
N TRP A 211 24.14 11.06 19.58
CA TRP A 211 24.10 12.00 18.46
C TRP A 211 22.70 12.55 18.22
N ALA A 212 21.72 11.67 18.01
CA ALA A 212 20.37 12.07 17.66
C ALA A 212 19.64 12.83 18.77
N VAL A 213 19.90 12.52 20.04
CA VAL A 213 19.14 13.04 21.19
C VAL A 213 19.81 14.26 21.83
N GLU A 214 21.14 14.24 22.01
CA GLU A 214 21.85 15.24 22.80
C GLU A 214 22.59 16.24 21.90
N ARG A 215 23.35 15.76 20.90
CA ARG A 215 24.27 16.60 20.13
C ARG A 215 23.65 17.29 18.91
N ARG A 216 22.77 16.60 18.19
CA ARG A 216 22.10 17.16 17.01
C ARG A 216 21.26 18.42 17.33
N PRO A 217 20.56 18.52 18.48
CA PRO A 217 19.92 19.77 18.89
C PRO A 217 20.86 20.96 19.11
N GLU A 218 22.11 20.71 19.52
CA GLU A 218 23.14 21.77 19.68
C GLU A 218 23.54 22.35 18.32
N VAL A 219 23.72 21.49 17.32
CA VAL A 219 23.96 21.87 15.91
C VAL A 219 22.81 22.69 15.33
N ALA A 220 21.57 22.37 15.71
CA ALA A 220 20.40 23.15 15.35
C ALA A 220 20.32 24.51 16.10
N GLN A 221 21.36 24.89 16.87
CA GLN A 221 21.45 26.11 17.65
C GLN A 221 20.26 26.29 18.61
N GLY A 222 19.78 25.18 19.19
CA GLY A 222 18.63 25.19 20.11
C GLY A 222 17.27 25.43 19.45
N LYS A 223 17.19 25.47 18.11
CA LYS A 223 15.92 25.49 17.39
C LYS A 223 15.36 24.06 17.31
N PRO A 224 14.03 23.87 17.43
CA PRO A 224 13.42 22.54 17.36
C PRO A 224 13.51 21.90 15.97
N CYS A 225 13.78 22.70 14.93
CA CYS A 225 13.90 22.25 13.54
C CYS A 225 15.15 22.86 12.90
N LEU A 226 15.75 22.15 11.93
CA LEU A 226 16.87 22.66 11.13
C LEU A 226 16.47 23.92 10.37
N SER A 227 17.21 25.00 10.57
CA SER A 227 17.02 26.25 9.82
C SER A 227 17.38 26.06 8.35
N GLU A 228 16.76 26.85 7.50
CA GLU A 228 17.19 26.98 6.11
C GLU A 228 18.53 27.74 6.06
N PRO A 229 19.50 27.30 5.25
CA PRO A 229 20.80 27.95 5.15
C PRO A 229 20.78 29.21 4.29
N ASP A 230 21.65 30.16 4.62
CA ASP A 230 21.90 31.33 3.79
C ASP A 230 22.68 30.92 2.52
N ALA A 231 22.16 31.26 1.34
CA ALA A 231 22.76 30.99 0.01
C ALA A 231 23.00 29.49 -0.31
N PRO A 232 21.94 28.73 -0.66
CA PRO A 232 21.97 27.27 -0.79
C PRO A 232 22.53 26.80 -2.15
N CYS A 233 23.67 27.32 -2.61
CA CYS A 233 24.29 26.81 -3.84
C CYS A 233 25.21 25.61 -3.53
N LEU A 234 25.18 24.59 -4.39
CA LEU A 234 26.03 23.41 -4.30
C LEU A 234 27.36 23.64 -5.04
N LEU A 235 28.49 23.33 -4.38
CA LEU A 235 29.80 23.27 -5.03
C LEU A 235 29.90 22.06 -5.96
N LEU A 236 30.27 22.27 -7.22
CA LEU A 236 30.59 21.20 -8.17
C LEU A 236 32.10 20.99 -8.33
N ALA A 237 32.88 22.07 -8.43
CA ALA A 237 34.35 21.98 -8.51
C ALA A 237 35.02 23.32 -8.18
N ARG A 238 36.25 23.27 -7.67
CA ARG A 238 37.21 24.36 -7.75
C ARG A 238 37.96 24.24 -9.08
N VAL A 239 38.28 25.37 -9.70
CA VAL A 239 39.09 25.47 -10.90
C VAL A 239 40.24 26.41 -10.57
N ASP A 240 41.44 25.85 -10.50
CA ASP A 240 42.67 26.63 -10.26
C ASP A 240 43.21 27.10 -11.61
N VAL A 241 43.10 28.41 -11.84
CA VAL A 241 43.39 29.05 -13.12
C VAL A 241 44.73 29.77 -13.02
N ALA A 242 45.71 29.30 -13.80
CA ALA A 242 46.98 29.97 -13.97
C ALA A 242 46.84 31.07 -15.04
N LEU A 243 47.20 32.29 -14.67
CA LEU A 243 46.97 33.48 -15.49
C LEU A 243 48.30 34.19 -15.79
N SER A 244 48.50 34.55 -17.05
CA SER A 244 49.60 35.42 -17.49
C SER A 244 49.06 36.70 -18.12
N PRO A 245 49.80 37.82 -18.06
CA PRO A 245 49.38 39.04 -18.72
C PRO A 245 49.49 38.89 -20.25
N GLU A 246 48.47 39.33 -21.00
CA GLU A 246 48.43 39.33 -22.47
C GLU A 246 47.83 40.65 -22.99
N GLY A 247 48.69 41.57 -23.40
CA GLY A 247 48.27 42.91 -23.81
C GLY A 247 47.55 43.66 -22.69
N ASP A 248 46.32 44.09 -22.94
CA ASP A 248 45.43 44.75 -21.96
C ASP A 248 44.54 43.74 -21.19
N GLY A 249 44.73 42.43 -21.37
CA GLY A 249 43.93 41.38 -20.75
C GLY A 249 44.76 40.28 -20.07
N LEU A 250 44.09 39.21 -19.63
CA LEU A 250 44.74 38.01 -19.09
C LEU A 250 44.59 36.83 -20.05
N ARG A 251 45.65 36.05 -20.15
CA ARG A 251 45.68 34.75 -20.81
C ARG A 251 45.55 33.64 -19.78
N ILE A 252 44.69 32.67 -20.05
CA ILE A 252 44.65 31.42 -19.30
C ILE A 252 45.77 30.51 -19.82
N ASP A 253 46.77 30.25 -18.97
CA ASP A 253 47.87 29.34 -19.28
C ASP A 253 47.48 27.88 -19.05
N SER A 254 46.75 27.65 -17.96
CA SER A 254 46.16 26.36 -17.62
C SER A 254 44.99 26.55 -16.67
N ALA A 255 44.03 25.63 -16.70
CA ALA A 255 43.00 25.53 -15.68
C ALA A 255 42.91 24.07 -15.23
N VAL A 256 43.04 23.84 -13.92
CA VAL A 256 42.97 22.50 -13.31
C VAL A 256 41.67 22.41 -12.53
N VAL A 257 40.83 21.43 -12.90
CA VAL A 257 39.57 21.17 -12.21
C VAL A 257 39.86 20.22 -11.04
N ASP A 258 39.44 20.63 -9.85
CA ASP A 258 39.49 19.88 -8.60
C ASP A 258 38.08 19.75 -8.01
N ASP A 259 37.58 18.53 -7.93
CA ASP A 259 36.27 18.23 -7.36
C ASP A 259 36.33 17.42 -6.05
N SER A 260 37.49 17.37 -5.38
CA SER A 260 37.64 16.61 -4.13
C SER A 260 36.78 17.13 -2.98
N GLU A 261 36.45 18.44 -3.00
CA GLU A 261 35.62 19.10 -1.98
C GLU A 261 34.12 19.04 -2.32
N ARG A 262 33.73 18.40 -3.44
CA ARG A 262 32.32 18.29 -3.86
C ARG A 262 31.52 17.47 -2.85
N PRO A 263 30.43 18.01 -2.28
CA PRO A 263 29.50 17.22 -1.47
C PRO A 263 28.81 16.14 -2.31
N ILE A 264 28.82 14.90 -1.83
CA ILE A 264 28.20 13.74 -2.51
C ILE A 264 27.03 13.26 -1.67
N LEU A 265 25.89 13.03 -2.32
CA LEU A 265 24.71 12.47 -1.69
C LEU A 265 24.41 11.09 -2.25
N VAL A 266 24.72 10.06 -1.48
CA VAL A 266 24.42 8.67 -1.83
C VAL A 266 23.11 8.21 -1.21
N SER A 267 22.42 7.30 -1.90
CA SER A 267 21.21 6.70 -1.34
C SER A 267 21.53 5.89 -0.07
N THR A 268 20.64 5.92 0.92
CA THR A 268 20.75 5.07 2.12
C THR A 268 20.83 3.58 1.76
N ARG A 269 20.24 3.18 0.61
CA ARG A 269 20.34 1.83 0.09
C ARG A 269 21.77 1.48 -0.32
N LEU A 270 22.47 2.37 -1.02
CA LEU A 270 23.86 2.16 -1.40
C LEU A 270 24.76 2.06 -0.16
N LEU A 271 24.51 2.89 0.86
CA LEU A 271 25.22 2.80 2.14
C LEU A 271 24.99 1.45 2.83
N GLN A 272 23.74 0.97 2.89
CA GLN A 272 23.43 -0.35 3.43
C GLN A 272 24.13 -1.46 2.64
N GLU A 273 24.05 -1.41 1.31
CA GLU A 273 24.70 -2.40 0.44
C GLU A 273 26.22 -2.39 0.63
N ALA A 274 26.86 -1.22 0.71
CA ALA A 274 28.29 -1.10 0.96
C ALA A 274 28.70 -1.68 2.32
N MET A 275 27.93 -1.41 3.38
CA MET A 275 28.17 -2.00 4.71
C MET A 275 28.07 -3.54 4.69
N PHE A 276 27.14 -4.10 3.90
CA PHE A 276 27.01 -5.56 3.75
C PHE A 276 28.01 -6.16 2.74
N ALA A 277 28.55 -5.37 1.81
CA ALA A 277 29.53 -5.83 0.83
C ALA A 277 30.93 -6.03 1.42
N VAL A 278 31.32 -5.28 2.45
CA VAL A 278 32.62 -5.44 3.15
C VAL A 278 32.71 -6.77 3.90
N ALA A 279 31.58 -7.38 4.27
CA ALA A 279 31.54 -8.73 4.85
C ALA A 279 31.93 -9.85 3.86
N ALA A 280 32.19 -9.52 2.59
CA ALA A 280 32.61 -10.49 1.56
C ALA A 280 34.13 -10.54 1.33
N ASP A 281 34.94 -9.62 1.89
CA ASP A 281 36.38 -9.52 1.59
C ASP A 281 37.31 -9.83 2.79
N GLU A 282 36.79 -9.89 4.02
CA GLU A 282 37.49 -10.64 5.09
C GLU A 282 37.23 -12.11 4.86
N ALA A 283 38.20 -12.81 4.26
CA ALA A 283 38.33 -14.27 4.22
C ALA A 283 37.03 -14.99 4.54
N VAL A 284 36.02 -14.82 3.67
CA VAL A 284 34.86 -15.70 3.66
C VAL A 284 35.52 -17.06 3.61
N PRO A 285 35.35 -17.95 4.62
CA PRO A 285 35.68 -19.34 4.38
C PRO A 285 34.85 -19.62 3.15
N VAL A 286 35.52 -19.79 2.03
CA VAL A 286 34.88 -20.32 0.85
C VAL A 286 34.43 -21.67 1.37
N HIS A 287 33.21 -21.72 1.89
CA HIS A 287 32.39 -22.89 1.81
C HIS A 287 32.27 -23.03 0.30
N HIS A 288 33.32 -23.64 -0.28
CA HIS A 288 33.13 -24.56 -1.35
C HIS A 288 32.06 -25.44 -0.77
N HIS A 289 30.79 -25.18 -1.09
CA HIS A 289 29.77 -26.20 -0.97
C HIS A 289 30.14 -27.22 -2.04
N ALA A 290 31.27 -27.89 -1.82
CA ALA A 290 31.62 -29.08 -2.52
C ALA A 290 30.54 -30.06 -2.09
N LEU A 291 29.98 -30.80 -3.04
CA LEU A 291 29.05 -31.88 -2.71
C LEU A 291 29.61 -32.76 -1.58
N ALA A 292 30.95 -32.91 -1.49
CA ALA A 292 31.66 -33.63 -0.45
C ALA A 292 31.43 -33.15 1.01
N ASP A 293 30.92 -31.94 1.23
CA ASP A 293 30.63 -31.41 2.57
C ASP A 293 29.22 -31.77 3.08
N LEU A 294 28.40 -32.40 2.23
CA LEU A 294 27.11 -32.96 2.61
C LEU A 294 27.35 -34.30 3.30
N GLY A 295 27.61 -34.28 4.61
CA GLY A 295 27.82 -35.50 5.41
C GLY A 295 26.63 -36.45 5.45
N ASP A 296 25.46 -35.98 4.99
CA ASP A 296 24.24 -36.74 4.84
C ASP A 296 24.01 -37.26 3.40
N VAL A 297 24.88 -36.95 2.43
CA VAL A 297 24.77 -37.41 1.04
C VAL A 297 25.89 -38.38 0.70
N ASP A 298 25.54 -39.63 0.35
CA ASP A 298 26.51 -40.62 -0.10
C ASP A 298 26.92 -40.37 -1.57
N LEU A 299 28.16 -39.94 -1.76
CA LEU A 299 28.76 -39.67 -3.07
C LEU A 299 29.67 -40.80 -3.56
N SER A 300 29.75 -41.92 -2.84
CA SER A 300 30.62 -43.04 -3.19
C SER A 300 30.18 -43.77 -4.47
N THR A 301 28.91 -43.63 -4.84
CA THR A 301 28.34 -44.15 -6.08
C THR A 301 27.82 -43.01 -6.96
N PRO A 302 28.39 -42.80 -8.17
CA PRO A 302 27.90 -41.77 -9.07
C PRO A 302 26.48 -42.10 -9.58
N PRO A 303 25.60 -41.09 -9.73
CA PRO A 303 24.25 -41.30 -10.22
C PRO A 303 24.24 -41.76 -11.68
N GLN A 304 23.31 -42.65 -12.01
CA GLN A 304 22.98 -43.04 -13.38
C GLN A 304 21.90 -42.13 -13.96
N ALA A 305 21.72 -42.15 -15.28
CA ALA A 305 20.58 -41.50 -15.92
C ALA A 305 19.26 -41.97 -15.29
N ASP A 306 18.34 -41.04 -15.07
CA ASP A 306 17.02 -41.26 -14.47
C ASP A 306 17.00 -41.65 -12.97
N GLN A 307 18.09 -41.38 -12.24
CA GLN A 307 18.14 -41.47 -10.77
C GLN A 307 17.97 -40.08 -10.12
N ALA A 308 17.44 -40.05 -8.89
CA ALA A 308 17.43 -38.87 -8.03
C ALA A 308 18.04 -39.19 -6.67
N LEU A 309 18.25 -38.16 -5.84
CA LEU A 309 18.61 -38.34 -4.44
C LEU A 309 17.41 -38.88 -3.66
N VAL A 310 17.58 -40.06 -3.06
CA VAL A 310 16.57 -40.76 -2.26
C VAL A 310 17.15 -40.99 -0.87
N PHE A 311 16.40 -40.62 0.18
CA PHE A 311 16.81 -40.89 1.55
C PHE A 311 16.59 -42.36 1.90
N ASP A 312 17.65 -43.08 2.27
CA ASP A 312 17.61 -44.53 2.56
C ASP A 312 17.32 -44.87 4.03
N GLY A 313 17.14 -43.85 4.87
CA GLY A 313 16.96 -43.96 6.31
C GLY A 313 18.19 -43.53 7.13
N ALA A 314 19.34 -43.33 6.49
CA ALA A 314 20.56 -42.83 7.13
C ALA A 314 21.28 -41.76 6.28
N HIS A 315 21.29 -41.89 4.95
CA HIS A 315 21.90 -40.96 4.02
C HIS A 315 21.00 -40.73 2.78
N TRP A 316 21.26 -39.67 2.05
CA TRP A 316 20.74 -39.43 0.71
C TRP A 316 21.64 -40.14 -0.30
N VAL A 317 21.07 -41.11 -1.03
CA VAL A 317 21.79 -41.92 -2.01
C VAL A 317 21.22 -41.70 -3.41
N ALA A 318 22.02 -41.88 -4.46
CA ALA A 318 21.50 -41.94 -5.82
C ALA A 318 20.64 -43.20 -5.99
N GLY A 319 19.32 -43.02 -6.06
CA GLY A 319 18.34 -44.10 -6.13
C GLY A 319 17.47 -43.99 -7.37
N ALA A 320 16.90 -45.12 -7.79
CA ALA A 320 15.81 -45.11 -8.75
C ALA A 320 14.69 -44.22 -8.20
N VAL A 321 14.29 -43.21 -8.96
CA VAL A 321 13.09 -42.44 -8.63
C VAL A 321 11.94 -43.45 -8.59
N PRO A 322 11.25 -43.64 -7.45
CA PRO A 322 10.02 -44.40 -7.45
C PRO A 322 9.14 -43.73 -8.50
N GLY A 323 8.85 -44.45 -9.58
CA GLY A 323 8.35 -43.88 -10.84
C GLY A 323 7.29 -42.80 -10.62
N GLY A 324 7.39 -41.73 -11.40
CA GLY A 324 6.57 -40.52 -11.31
C GLY A 324 5.16 -40.78 -10.77
N GLY A 325 4.86 -40.19 -9.63
CA GLY A 325 3.57 -40.27 -9.01
C GLY A 325 3.66 -39.48 -7.73
N LEU A 326 3.07 -38.30 -7.70
CA LEU A 326 3.03 -37.41 -6.55
C LEU A 326 2.18 -37.99 -5.38
N GLY A 327 2.22 -39.31 -5.17
CA GLY A 327 1.42 -40.05 -4.19
C GLY A 327 -0.05 -40.16 -4.57
N ALA A 328 -0.74 -41.12 -3.93
CA ALA A 328 -2.19 -41.10 -3.88
C ALA A 328 -2.64 -39.82 -3.16
N ALA A 329 -3.66 -39.15 -3.69
CA ALA A 329 -4.27 -38.00 -3.04
C ALA A 329 -4.87 -38.42 -1.68
N GLY A 330 -4.68 -37.60 -0.65
CA GLY A 330 -5.14 -37.87 0.70
C GLY A 330 -6.45 -37.16 1.05
N GLY A 331 -7.06 -37.56 2.17
CA GLY A 331 -8.23 -36.90 2.74
C GLY A 331 -9.48 -37.03 1.88
N ASP A 332 -10.07 -35.89 1.53
CA ASP A 332 -11.32 -35.78 0.76
C ASP A 332 -11.11 -35.87 -0.77
N LEU A 333 -9.87 -36.15 -1.20
CA LEU A 333 -9.47 -36.28 -2.59
C LEU A 333 -9.29 -37.74 -3.00
N ARG A 334 -9.43 -38.03 -4.29
CA ARG A 334 -9.09 -39.31 -4.93
C ARG A 334 -8.14 -39.10 -6.11
N GLY A 335 -7.50 -40.19 -6.54
CA GLY A 335 -6.56 -40.21 -7.65
C GLY A 335 -5.13 -39.92 -7.19
N THR A 336 -4.34 -39.33 -8.08
CA THR A 336 -2.94 -38.99 -7.83
C THR A 336 -2.69 -37.55 -8.25
N TYR A 337 -1.80 -36.88 -7.55
CA TYR A 337 -1.33 -35.55 -7.94
C TYR A 337 -0.56 -35.61 -9.30
N PRO A 338 -0.52 -34.52 -10.09
CA PRO A 338 -0.96 -33.16 -9.74
C PRO A 338 -2.46 -32.91 -9.89
N ASP A 339 -3.20 -33.84 -10.50
CA ASP A 339 -4.60 -33.65 -10.89
C ASP A 339 -5.57 -34.55 -10.07
N PRO A 340 -5.66 -34.39 -8.74
CA PRO A 340 -6.61 -35.14 -7.95
C PRO A 340 -8.05 -34.65 -8.21
N SER A 341 -9.03 -35.51 -7.95
CA SER A 341 -10.44 -35.14 -7.97
C SER A 341 -11.01 -35.11 -6.55
N ILE A 342 -12.00 -34.26 -6.31
CA ILE A 342 -12.77 -34.28 -5.05
C ILE A 342 -13.63 -35.57 -5.04
N ASP A 343 -13.52 -36.34 -3.95
CA ASP A 343 -14.32 -37.57 -3.70
C ASP A 343 -15.29 -37.39 -2.53
N ARG A 344 -14.94 -36.51 -1.59
CA ARG A 344 -15.68 -36.30 -0.34
C ARG A 344 -15.67 -34.82 0.04
N LEU A 345 -16.54 -34.44 0.96
CA LEU A 345 -16.52 -33.16 1.63
C LEU A 345 -16.79 -33.38 3.12
N GLN A 346 -15.83 -33.04 3.98
CA GLN A 346 -15.86 -33.33 5.42
C GLN A 346 -15.96 -34.83 5.74
N ASN A 347 -15.22 -35.67 5.00
CA ASN A 347 -15.27 -37.14 5.06
C ASN A 347 -16.61 -37.79 4.68
N ILE A 348 -17.57 -37.00 4.17
CA ILE A 348 -18.84 -37.49 3.66
C ILE A 348 -18.70 -37.65 2.13
N PRO A 349 -19.04 -38.83 1.55
CA PRO A 349 -19.01 -39.07 0.12
C PRO A 349 -19.73 -38.00 -0.70
N LEU A 350 -19.14 -37.61 -1.83
CA LEU A 350 -19.76 -36.74 -2.84
C LEU A 350 -20.29 -37.60 -3.99
N SER A 351 -21.55 -37.40 -4.37
CA SER A 351 -22.16 -38.11 -5.50
C SER A 351 -21.40 -37.84 -6.81
N ALA A 352 -21.26 -38.87 -7.63
CA ALA A 352 -20.62 -38.77 -8.95
C ALA A 352 -21.51 -38.12 -10.02
N ALA A 353 -22.75 -37.75 -9.69
CA ALA A 353 -23.64 -37.05 -10.61
C ALA A 353 -23.18 -35.60 -10.81
N ASN A 354 -23.02 -35.19 -12.06
CA ASN A 354 -22.69 -33.81 -12.39
C ASN A 354 -23.87 -32.89 -12.00
N PRO A 355 -23.60 -31.77 -11.32
CA PRO A 355 -24.63 -30.79 -11.01
C PRO A 355 -25.20 -30.16 -12.28
N LEU A 356 -26.50 -29.91 -12.29
CA LEU A 356 -27.18 -29.11 -13.32
C LEU A 356 -27.19 -27.63 -12.93
N GLU A 357 -27.53 -26.78 -13.91
CA GLU A 357 -27.69 -25.35 -13.66
C GLU A 357 -28.73 -25.12 -12.54
N ARG A 358 -28.34 -24.33 -11.52
CA ARG A 358 -29.14 -23.98 -10.32
C ARG A 358 -29.33 -25.09 -9.28
N ASP A 359 -28.69 -26.24 -9.42
CA ASP A 359 -28.67 -27.22 -8.35
C ASP A 359 -27.93 -26.69 -7.11
N THR A 360 -28.31 -27.20 -5.94
CA THR A 360 -27.64 -26.96 -4.67
C THR A 360 -27.16 -28.30 -4.10
N LEU A 361 -25.98 -28.30 -3.46
CA LEU A 361 -25.45 -29.46 -2.78
C LEU A 361 -26.20 -29.71 -1.46
N MET A 362 -26.79 -30.89 -1.29
CA MET A 362 -27.55 -31.27 -0.11
C MET A 362 -27.05 -32.60 0.46
N LEU A 363 -26.94 -32.68 1.78
CA LEU A 363 -26.63 -33.93 2.48
C LEU A 363 -27.87 -34.81 2.60
N ARG A 364 -27.88 -35.97 1.95
CA ARG A 364 -28.96 -36.97 2.01
C ARG A 364 -28.37 -38.36 2.24
N ASN A 365 -28.96 -39.12 3.17
CA ASN A 365 -28.55 -40.50 3.47
C ASN A 365 -27.02 -40.70 3.64
N GLY A 366 -26.33 -39.70 4.22
CA GLY A 366 -24.88 -39.74 4.44
C GLY A 366 -24.03 -39.50 3.19
N THR A 367 -24.59 -38.92 2.12
CA THR A 367 -23.90 -38.56 0.87
C THR A 367 -24.29 -37.14 0.47
N TRP A 368 -23.33 -36.37 -0.04
CA TRP A 368 -23.59 -35.08 -0.67
C TRP A 368 -24.11 -35.29 -2.10
N GLU A 369 -25.32 -34.85 -2.37
CA GLU A 369 -25.99 -34.98 -3.67
C GLU A 369 -26.33 -33.59 -4.22
N SER A 370 -26.19 -33.40 -5.53
CA SER A 370 -26.65 -32.20 -6.22
C SER A 370 -28.13 -32.33 -6.56
N PHE A 371 -28.95 -31.33 -6.21
CA PHE A 371 -30.36 -31.33 -6.56
C PHE A 371 -30.94 -29.90 -6.65
N LEU A 372 -31.99 -29.71 -7.45
CA LEU A 372 -32.75 -28.48 -7.48
C LEU A 372 -33.72 -28.45 -6.28
N PRO A 373 -33.53 -27.58 -5.27
CA PRO A 373 -34.46 -27.49 -4.14
C PRO A 373 -35.88 -27.18 -4.60
N VAL A 374 -36.82 -28.08 -4.33
CA VAL A 374 -38.25 -27.80 -4.52
C VAL A 374 -38.78 -27.20 -3.22
N VAL A 375 -38.99 -25.88 -3.20
CA VAL A 375 -39.63 -25.19 -2.08
C VAL A 375 -41.13 -25.07 -2.34
N LEU A 376 -41.94 -25.82 -1.60
CA LEU A 376 -43.40 -25.82 -1.72
C LEU A 376 -44.06 -25.11 -0.52
N PRO A 377 -45.20 -24.43 -0.69
CA PRO A 377 -46.02 -24.07 0.46
C PRO A 377 -46.66 -25.33 1.02
N LEU A 378 -46.37 -25.73 2.27
CA LEU A 378 -46.98 -26.93 2.89
C LEU A 378 -48.50 -26.94 2.78
N ALA A 379 -49.10 -25.81 3.10
CA ALA A 379 -50.54 -25.60 3.06
C ALA A 379 -50.86 -24.15 2.65
N THR A 380 -52.09 -23.94 2.24
CA THR A 380 -52.73 -22.63 2.12
C THR A 380 -53.75 -22.53 3.25
N VAL A 381 -53.60 -21.55 4.14
CA VAL A 381 -54.53 -21.34 5.26
C VAL A 381 -55.36 -20.09 5.00
N GLN A 382 -56.68 -20.25 4.98
CA GLN A 382 -57.62 -19.15 4.75
C GLN A 382 -58.72 -19.14 5.80
N LEU A 383 -59.19 -17.95 6.15
CA LEU A 383 -60.36 -17.80 7.01
C LEU A 383 -61.60 -18.30 6.26
N PHE A 384 -62.30 -19.28 6.82
CA PHE A 384 -63.55 -19.80 6.26
C PHE A 384 -64.76 -19.08 6.86
N GLN A 385 -64.86 -19.06 8.19
CA GLN A 385 -65.94 -18.41 8.95
C GLN A 385 -65.46 -18.06 10.35
N ASP A 386 -65.51 -16.79 10.77
CA ASP A 386 -65.16 -16.26 12.10
C ASP A 386 -63.99 -16.93 12.86
N LEU A 387 -64.21 -18.09 13.49
CA LEU A 387 -63.21 -18.88 14.25
C LEU A 387 -62.73 -20.16 13.53
N VAL A 388 -63.12 -20.36 12.28
CA VAL A 388 -62.86 -21.56 11.47
C VAL A 388 -61.98 -21.19 10.28
N TYR A 389 -60.87 -21.90 10.13
CA TYR A 389 -59.92 -21.76 9.03
C TYR A 389 -59.97 -22.99 8.14
N ALA A 390 -60.00 -22.79 6.82
CA ALA A 390 -59.73 -23.84 5.86
C ALA A 390 -58.22 -23.99 5.69
N VAL A 391 -57.70 -25.18 5.97
CA VAL A 391 -56.31 -25.56 5.72
C VAL A 391 -56.30 -26.51 4.53
N TRP A 392 -55.72 -26.04 3.43
CA TRP A 392 -55.53 -26.83 2.22
C TRP A 392 -54.07 -27.25 2.12
N PHE A 393 -53.75 -28.53 2.34
CA PHE A 393 -52.40 -29.06 2.16
C PHE A 393 -52.03 -29.13 0.68
N ASN A 394 -50.91 -28.54 0.29
CA ASN A 394 -50.43 -28.51 -1.10
C ASN A 394 -49.42 -29.63 -1.41
N LEU A 395 -49.51 -30.77 -0.72
CA LEU A 395 -48.74 -31.98 -1.06
C LEU A 395 -49.18 -32.60 -2.41
N ASP A 396 -50.24 -32.04 -2.99
CA ASP A 396 -50.97 -32.45 -4.20
C ASP A 396 -50.27 -31.99 -5.52
N ALA A 397 -49.22 -31.16 -5.48
CA ALA A 397 -48.55 -30.67 -6.68
C ALA A 397 -47.07 -31.09 -6.77
N PRO A 398 -46.54 -31.45 -7.96
CA PRO A 398 -47.19 -31.48 -9.29
C PRO A 398 -47.91 -32.79 -9.64
N ASP A 399 -47.60 -33.92 -8.98
CA ASP A 399 -48.05 -35.25 -9.43
C ASP A 399 -49.30 -35.79 -8.72
N ASN A 400 -49.81 -35.08 -7.71
CA ASN A 400 -51.03 -35.42 -6.96
C ASN A 400 -51.10 -36.85 -6.39
N GLN A 401 -49.99 -37.34 -5.83
CA GLN A 401 -49.87 -38.75 -5.44
C GLN A 401 -50.15 -39.03 -3.96
N VAL A 402 -50.29 -38.01 -3.12
CA VAL A 402 -50.21 -38.14 -1.66
C VAL A 402 -51.27 -37.33 -0.92
N ASP A 403 -51.86 -37.94 0.12
CA ASP A 403 -52.91 -37.31 0.94
C ASP A 403 -52.55 -37.32 2.42
N VAL A 404 -52.82 -36.20 3.10
CA VAL A 404 -52.72 -36.13 4.56
C VAL A 404 -53.91 -36.86 5.18
N ASP A 405 -53.62 -37.75 6.14
CA ASP A 405 -54.63 -38.38 6.97
C ASP A 405 -55.24 -37.31 7.90
N PRO A 406 -56.52 -36.93 7.68
CA PRO A 406 -57.13 -35.83 8.42
C PRO A 406 -57.25 -36.12 9.92
N ASP A 407 -57.26 -37.39 10.32
CA ASP A 407 -57.37 -37.78 11.73
C ASP A 407 -56.10 -37.43 12.51
N THR A 408 -54.97 -37.26 11.82
CA THR A 408 -53.69 -36.88 12.45
C THR A 408 -53.45 -35.38 12.52
N VAL A 409 -54.27 -34.57 11.85
CA VAL A 409 -54.08 -33.12 11.82
C VAL A 409 -54.31 -32.48 13.19
N MET A 410 -55.21 -33.03 14.01
CA MET A 410 -55.43 -32.53 15.37
C MET A 410 -54.16 -32.59 16.22
N ASP A 411 -53.37 -33.67 16.07
CA ASP A 411 -52.13 -33.89 16.83
C ASP A 411 -50.94 -33.17 16.17
N GLY A 412 -50.91 -33.13 14.84
CA GLY A 412 -49.85 -32.51 14.05
C GLY A 412 -50.00 -31.01 13.80
N LEU A 413 -51.02 -30.34 14.34
CA LEU A 413 -51.22 -28.90 14.18
C LEU A 413 -51.30 -28.20 15.53
N SER A 414 -50.60 -27.08 15.65
CA SER A 414 -50.79 -26.13 16.74
C SER A 414 -51.09 -24.74 16.19
N VAL A 415 -52.10 -24.09 16.78
CA VAL A 415 -52.51 -22.74 16.38
C VAL A 415 -52.30 -21.80 17.56
N ALA A 416 -51.58 -20.71 17.34
CA ALA A 416 -51.25 -19.72 18.36
C ALA A 416 -51.47 -18.29 17.85
N ARG A 417 -51.70 -17.36 18.78
CA ARG A 417 -51.64 -15.92 18.52
C ARG A 417 -50.41 -15.32 19.17
N GLU A 418 -49.99 -14.17 18.68
CA GLU A 418 -48.99 -13.36 19.37
C GLU A 418 -49.60 -12.57 20.54
N THR A 419 -48.82 -12.42 21.62
CA THR A 419 -49.18 -11.68 22.83
C THR A 419 -48.04 -10.78 23.28
N GLU A 420 -48.38 -9.56 23.73
CA GLU A 420 -47.39 -8.58 24.24
C GLU A 420 -46.93 -8.86 25.69
N ALA A 421 -47.60 -9.75 26.41
CA ALA A 421 -47.26 -10.11 27.80
C ALA A 421 -46.34 -11.33 27.86
N GLY A 422 -45.26 -11.26 28.66
CA GLY A 422 -44.32 -12.38 28.91
C GLY A 422 -44.90 -13.52 29.76
N PRO A 423 -44.23 -14.69 29.89
CA PRO A 423 -42.88 -15.05 29.44
C PRO A 423 -42.78 -15.70 28.05
N SER A 424 -43.90 -15.93 27.35
CA SER A 424 -43.93 -16.38 25.96
C SER A 424 -44.77 -15.42 25.12
N PHE A 425 -44.22 -14.95 24.01
CA PHE A 425 -44.93 -14.10 23.03
C PHE A 425 -46.05 -14.83 22.27
N LEU A 426 -46.38 -16.07 22.67
CA LEU A 426 -47.27 -16.98 21.96
C LEU A 426 -48.26 -17.61 22.92
N ARG A 427 -49.55 -17.48 22.63
CA ARG A 427 -50.62 -18.18 23.35
C ARG A 427 -51.30 -19.16 22.41
N ARG A 428 -51.36 -20.45 22.79
CA ARG A 428 -52.09 -21.47 22.03
C ARG A 428 -53.59 -21.21 22.07
N ILE A 429 -54.22 -21.19 20.89
CA ILE A 429 -55.64 -20.94 20.69
C ILE A 429 -56.34 -22.09 19.95
N GLY A 430 -55.62 -23.10 19.47
CA GLY A 430 -56.23 -24.25 18.81
C GLY A 430 -55.20 -25.31 18.37
N PRO A 431 -55.62 -26.33 17.61
CA PRO A 431 -57.00 -26.56 17.15
C PRO A 431 -57.97 -26.95 18.29
N VAL A 432 -59.25 -26.57 18.17
CA VAL A 432 -60.37 -26.99 19.04
C VAL A 432 -61.10 -28.18 18.43
N SER A 433 -61.35 -28.09 17.12
CA SER A 433 -61.90 -29.18 16.31
C SER A 433 -61.24 -29.15 14.94
N VAL A 434 -61.08 -30.33 14.34
CA VAL A 434 -60.62 -30.51 12.96
C VAL A 434 -61.62 -31.39 12.24
N LYS A 435 -62.16 -30.92 11.11
CA LYS A 435 -63.15 -31.65 10.32
C LYS A 435 -62.68 -31.77 8.87
N PRO A 436 -62.63 -32.99 8.29
CA PRO A 436 -62.41 -33.14 6.86
C PRO A 436 -63.50 -32.42 6.06
N ALA A 437 -63.10 -31.64 5.05
CA ALA A 437 -64.04 -30.97 4.13
C ALA A 437 -63.89 -31.45 2.69
N ALA A 438 -62.66 -31.68 2.24
CA ALA A 438 -62.34 -32.30 0.96
C ALA A 438 -60.99 -33.01 1.05
N ARG A 439 -60.54 -33.63 -0.05
CA ARG A 439 -59.19 -34.21 -0.13
C ARG A 439 -58.14 -33.13 0.18
N ASN A 440 -57.26 -33.41 1.13
CA ASN A 440 -56.24 -32.47 1.62
C ASN A 440 -56.79 -31.11 2.13
N VAL A 441 -58.10 -31.01 2.40
CA VAL A 441 -58.72 -29.80 2.97
C VAL A 441 -59.42 -30.15 4.26
N VAL A 442 -58.99 -29.49 5.34
CA VAL A 442 -59.62 -29.60 6.67
C VAL A 442 -60.07 -28.25 7.17
N LEU A 443 -61.19 -28.24 7.90
CA LEU A 443 -61.68 -27.08 8.62
C LEU A 443 -61.19 -27.16 10.06
N VAL A 444 -60.46 -26.14 10.49
CA VAL A 444 -59.84 -26.03 11.81
C VAL A 444 -60.51 -24.92 12.59
N GLU A 445 -61.15 -25.27 13.70
CA GLU A 445 -61.75 -24.32 14.64
C GLU A 445 -60.74 -23.90 15.71
N VAL A 446 -60.72 -22.61 16.07
CA VAL A 446 -59.88 -22.03 17.14
C VAL A 446 -60.74 -21.41 18.24
N ARG A 447 -60.18 -21.25 19.45
CA ARG A 447 -60.88 -20.73 20.64
C ARG A 447 -61.20 -19.23 20.57
N GLU A 448 -60.36 -18.45 19.89
CA GLU A 448 -60.48 -17.00 19.81
C GLU A 448 -59.87 -16.47 18.51
N SER A 449 -60.38 -15.31 18.05
CA SER A 449 -59.83 -14.60 16.89
C SER A 449 -58.67 -13.70 17.31
N ALA A 450 -57.69 -13.53 16.42
CA ALA A 450 -56.58 -12.58 16.59
C ALA A 450 -56.19 -11.93 15.24
N PRO A 451 -55.56 -10.73 15.27
CA PRO A 451 -55.08 -10.05 14.05
C PRO A 451 -53.99 -10.83 13.32
N LEU A 452 -53.12 -11.52 14.05
CA LEU A 452 -52.09 -12.38 13.49
C LEU A 452 -52.19 -13.75 14.16
N VAL A 453 -52.42 -14.78 13.34
CA VAL A 453 -52.53 -16.17 13.79
C VAL A 453 -51.41 -16.99 13.17
N ARG A 454 -50.74 -17.78 13.99
CA ARG A 454 -49.64 -18.65 13.61
C ARG A 454 -50.09 -20.11 13.64
N PHE A 455 -49.97 -20.77 12.50
CA PHE A 455 -50.18 -22.20 12.32
C PHE A 455 -48.81 -22.87 12.28
N THR A 456 -48.55 -23.79 13.22
CA THR A 456 -47.34 -24.59 13.24
C THR A 456 -47.71 -26.05 13.06
N PHE A 457 -47.26 -26.61 11.94
CA PHE A 457 -47.46 -27.99 11.53
C PHE A 457 -46.26 -28.82 11.95
N ASP A 458 -46.49 -29.95 12.61
CA ASP A 458 -45.50 -30.95 12.94
C ASP A 458 -45.55 -32.09 11.91
N LEU A 459 -44.61 -32.04 10.98
CA LEU A 459 -44.49 -33.00 9.88
C LEU A 459 -44.15 -34.41 10.34
N THR A 460 -43.69 -34.58 11.59
CA THR A 460 -43.41 -35.89 12.18
C THR A 460 -44.65 -36.54 12.78
N LEU A 461 -45.73 -35.77 12.97
CA LEU A 461 -47.01 -36.25 13.49
C LEU A 461 -48.09 -36.33 12.40
N LEU A 462 -48.02 -35.48 11.38
CA LEU A 462 -48.90 -35.55 10.21
C LEU A 462 -48.61 -36.81 9.39
N LYS A 463 -49.57 -37.73 9.36
CA LYS A 463 -49.45 -38.99 8.60
C LYS A 463 -50.02 -38.84 7.20
N LEU A 464 -49.52 -39.69 6.32
CA LEU A 464 -50.05 -39.87 4.98
C LEU A 464 -51.01 -41.05 4.95
N THR A 465 -52.09 -40.97 4.17
CA THR A 465 -53.05 -42.09 4.02
C THR A 465 -52.39 -43.32 3.40
N GLN A 466 -51.33 -43.11 2.61
CA GLN A 466 -50.52 -44.16 1.99
C GLN A 466 -49.45 -44.75 2.94
N GLY A 467 -49.33 -44.23 4.17
CA GLY A 467 -48.38 -44.67 5.19
C GLY A 467 -47.15 -43.77 5.30
N GLY A 468 -46.58 -43.73 6.52
CA GLY A 468 -45.49 -42.83 6.87
C GLY A 468 -45.97 -41.43 7.28
N VAL A 469 -45.02 -40.52 7.52
CA VAL A 469 -45.28 -39.13 7.91
C VAL A 469 -44.85 -38.17 6.81
N VAL A 470 -45.40 -36.95 6.82
CA VAL A 470 -45.10 -35.93 5.81
C VAL A 470 -43.60 -35.61 5.76
N GLN A 471 -42.90 -35.62 6.91
CA GLN A 471 -41.46 -35.38 6.97
C GLN A 471 -40.66 -36.42 6.14
N ASP A 472 -40.92 -37.70 6.36
CA ASP A 472 -40.23 -38.80 5.66
C ASP A 472 -40.47 -38.74 4.16
N TRP A 473 -41.70 -38.40 3.75
CA TRP A 473 -42.03 -38.21 2.35
C TRP A 473 -41.28 -37.04 1.73
N ALA A 474 -41.26 -35.88 2.41
CA ALA A 474 -40.54 -34.70 1.94
C ALA A 474 -39.03 -34.98 1.82
N ASP A 475 -38.44 -35.65 2.81
CA ASP A 475 -37.04 -36.06 2.78
C ASP A 475 -36.77 -37.07 1.66
N LYS A 476 -37.72 -37.95 1.31
CA LYS A 476 -37.60 -38.91 0.21
C LYS A 476 -37.61 -38.24 -1.17
N ILE A 477 -38.41 -37.20 -1.35
CA ILE A 477 -38.51 -36.49 -2.64
C ILE A 477 -37.60 -35.25 -2.73
N GLY A 478 -36.93 -34.87 -1.64
CA GLY A 478 -36.09 -33.68 -1.58
C GLY A 478 -36.89 -32.37 -1.54
N ALA A 479 -38.12 -32.40 -1.05
CA ALA A 479 -38.97 -31.22 -0.91
C ALA A 479 -38.72 -30.51 0.42
N TRP A 480 -38.73 -29.18 0.36
CA TRP A 480 -38.66 -28.29 1.52
C TRP A 480 -39.91 -27.42 1.54
N PHE A 481 -40.40 -27.10 2.73
CA PHE A 481 -41.57 -26.25 2.85
C PHE A 481 -41.20 -24.81 3.23
N SER A 482 -41.91 -23.84 2.66
CA SER A 482 -41.78 -22.46 3.11
C SER A 482 -42.16 -22.33 4.58
N GLY A 483 -41.30 -21.68 5.38
CA GLY A 483 -41.48 -21.55 6.83
C GLY A 483 -41.05 -22.78 7.64
N GLN A 484 -40.35 -23.75 7.04
CA GLN A 484 -39.74 -24.89 7.74
C GLN A 484 -38.49 -24.43 8.52
N GLY A 485 -38.44 -24.73 9.82
CA GLY A 485 -37.34 -24.34 10.71
C GLY A 485 -36.09 -25.23 10.56
N GLN A 486 -34.99 -24.88 11.26
CA GLN A 486 -33.77 -25.70 11.30
C GLN A 486 -34.03 -27.13 11.81
N ASN A 487 -34.96 -27.28 12.75
CA ASN A 487 -35.54 -28.56 13.10
C ASN A 487 -36.60 -28.90 12.03
N ARG A 488 -36.16 -29.58 10.97
CA ARG A 488 -36.96 -29.88 9.75
C ARG A 488 -38.40 -30.32 10.02
N GLY A 489 -38.69 -30.97 11.15
CA GLY A 489 -40.03 -31.42 11.49
C GLY A 489 -41.12 -30.34 11.65
N LEU A 490 -40.80 -29.04 11.74
CA LEU A 490 -41.81 -27.99 11.97
C LEU A 490 -41.91 -26.99 10.82
N VAL A 491 -43.13 -26.75 10.35
CA VAL A 491 -43.46 -25.70 9.36
C VAL A 491 -44.38 -24.67 9.99
N THR A 492 -44.01 -23.39 9.90
CA THR A 492 -44.81 -22.29 10.44
C THR A 492 -45.36 -21.41 9.33
N GLN A 493 -46.66 -21.12 9.39
CA GLN A 493 -47.34 -20.17 8.53
C GLN A 493 -48.08 -19.11 9.35
N PHE A 494 -48.11 -17.89 8.83
CA PHE A 494 -48.80 -16.77 9.45
C PHE A 494 -50.01 -16.38 8.60
N VAL A 495 -51.14 -16.17 9.27
CA VAL A 495 -52.38 -15.66 8.68
C VAL A 495 -52.69 -14.33 9.32
N LEU A 496 -52.62 -13.28 8.51
CA LEU A 496 -53.05 -11.95 8.90
C LEU A 496 -54.58 -11.85 8.71
N ARG A 497 -55.24 -11.23 9.68
CA ARG A 497 -56.65 -10.83 9.62
C ARG A 497 -56.75 -9.30 9.59
N PRO A 498 -56.80 -8.70 8.39
CA PRO A 498 -56.89 -7.25 8.26
C PRO A 498 -58.14 -6.67 8.93
N ASP A 499 -59.24 -7.43 8.97
CA ASP A 499 -60.48 -7.04 9.64
C ASP A 499 -60.38 -6.97 11.18
N LYS A 500 -59.25 -7.42 11.73
CA LYS A 500 -58.93 -7.41 13.16
C LYS A 500 -57.70 -6.55 13.48
N LEU A 501 -57.09 -5.89 12.49
CA LEU A 501 -56.12 -4.83 12.71
C LEU A 501 -56.90 -3.60 13.18
N GLY A 502 -56.73 -3.25 14.46
CA GLY A 502 -57.31 -2.05 15.05
C GLY A 502 -56.73 -0.78 14.48
#